data_AF-A0A2G5BL37-F1
#
_entry.id   AF-A0A2G5BL37-F1
#
_cell.length_a   1.000
_cell.length_b   1.000
_cell.length_c   1.000
_cell.angle_alpha   90.00
_cell.angle_beta   90.00
_cell.angle_gamma   90.00
#
_symmetry.space_group_name_H-M   'P 1'
#
loop_
_entity.id
_entity.type
_entity.pdbx_description
1 polymer ?
#
loop_
_entity_poly.entity_id
_entity_poly.type
_entity_poly.pdbx_seq_one_letter_code
_entity_poly.pdbx_strand_id
1 'polypeptide(L)'
;MSNVNVELSAEEKARLENLNKEFLEAKKNSEVLPKKPSNDEKLKLYSLYKQGTVGDNDTEKPSAFSFERKYMWDAWTKLKGMKSEEAKQKYIDFVKELEEKFKKELE
;
A
#
# COMPACT_ATOMS: atom_id res chain seq x y z
N MET A 1 31.73 -4.95 15.99
CA MET A 1 30.66 -4.10 15.44
C MET A 1 30.87 -4.01 13.93
N SER A 2 30.30 -4.93 13.17
CA SER A 2 30.42 -4.94 11.71
C SER A 2 29.25 -4.17 11.12
N ASN A 3 29.52 -2.96 10.62
CA ASN A 3 28.67 -2.32 9.62
C ASN A 3 28.78 -3.17 8.35
N VAL A 4 27.88 -4.12 8.19
CA VAL A 4 27.71 -4.83 6.92
C VAL A 4 27.00 -3.85 6.00
N ASN A 5 27.77 -3.17 5.15
CA ASN A 5 27.21 -2.51 3.98
C ASN A 5 26.79 -3.64 3.03
N VAL A 6 25.56 -4.10 3.15
CA VAL A 6 24.99 -5.11 2.25
C VAL A 6 24.71 -4.41 0.93
N GLU A 7 25.69 -4.43 0.04
CA GLU A 7 25.47 -3.97 -1.33
C GLU A 7 24.46 -4.92 -2.00
N LEU A 8 23.28 -4.40 -2.33
CA LEU A 8 22.24 -5.17 -3.01
C LEU A 8 22.77 -5.68 -4.36
N SER A 9 22.50 -6.95 -4.67
CA SER A 9 22.83 -7.53 -5.97
C SER A 9 22.14 -6.77 -7.12
N ALA A 10 22.70 -6.86 -8.32
CA ALA A 10 22.09 -6.24 -9.50
C ALA A 10 20.66 -6.78 -9.75
N GLU A 11 20.44 -8.06 -9.48
CA GLU A 11 19.13 -8.71 -9.60
C GLU A 11 18.11 -8.15 -8.59
N GLU A 12 18.50 -7.97 -7.33
CA GLU A 12 17.62 -7.42 -6.30
C GLU A 12 17.28 -5.96 -6.60
N LYS A 13 18.25 -5.17 -7.07
CA LYS A 13 18.01 -3.79 -7.55
C LYS A 13 17.00 -3.77 -8.71
N ALA A 14 17.18 -4.63 -9.71
CA ALA A 14 16.26 -4.72 -10.85
C ALA A 14 14.85 -5.15 -10.42
N ARG A 15 14.75 -6.09 -9.48
CA ARG A 15 13.47 -6.52 -8.90
C ARG A 15 12.76 -5.37 -8.19
N LEU A 16 13.46 -4.63 -7.32
CA LEU A 16 12.89 -3.49 -6.59
C LEU A 16 12.43 -2.39 -7.53
N GLU A 17 13.21 -2.11 -8.58
CA GLU A 17 12.82 -1.15 -9.61
C GLU A 17 11.56 -1.59 -10.35
N ASN A 18 11.45 -2.87 -10.71
CA ASN A 18 10.23 -3.41 -11.32
C ASN A 18 9.02 -3.31 -10.37
N LEU A 19 9.19 -3.69 -9.11
CA LEU A 19 8.15 -3.58 -8.08
C LEU A 19 7.66 -2.14 -7.92
N ASN A 20 8.56 -1.16 -7.94
CA ASN A 20 8.19 0.26 -7.87
C ASN A 20 7.39 0.70 -9.09
N LYS A 21 7.77 0.25 -10.31
CA LYS A 21 7.03 0.54 -11.53
C LYS A 21 5.62 -0.03 -11.49
N GLU A 22 5.49 -1.31 -11.12
CA GLU A 22 4.18 -1.95 -10.98
C GLU A 22 3.32 -1.29 -9.90
N PHE A 23 3.92 -0.88 -8.78
CA PHE A 23 3.21 -0.17 -7.71
C PHE A 23 2.69 1.20 -8.17
N LEU A 24 3.50 1.96 -8.92
CA LEU A 24 3.08 3.24 -9.49
C LEU A 24 1.96 3.06 -10.52
N GLU A 25 2.01 2.00 -11.32
CA GLU A 25 0.96 1.70 -12.28
C GLU A 25 -0.34 1.26 -11.57
N ALA A 26 -0.25 0.37 -10.59
CA ALA A 26 -1.39 0.00 -9.74
C ALA A 26 -2.01 1.23 -9.05
N LYS A 27 -1.17 2.19 -8.62
CA LYS A 27 -1.66 3.44 -8.03
C LYS A 27 -2.49 4.23 -9.05
N LYS A 28 -2.03 4.38 -10.29
CA LYS A 28 -2.81 5.06 -11.34
C LYS A 28 -4.10 4.31 -11.63
N ASN A 29 -4.05 2.99 -11.76
CA ASN A 29 -5.23 2.16 -11.99
C ASN A 29 -6.28 2.31 -10.88
N SER A 30 -5.84 2.40 -9.62
CA SER A 30 -6.73 2.59 -8.48
C SER A 30 -7.53 3.91 -8.55
N GLU A 31 -7.03 4.92 -9.28
CA GLU A 31 -7.69 6.22 -9.46
C GLU A 31 -8.76 6.19 -10.56
N VAL A 32 -8.71 5.20 -11.46
CA VAL A 32 -9.59 5.05 -12.63
C VAL A 32 -10.45 3.79 -12.57
N LEU A 33 -10.65 3.23 -11.38
CA LEU A 33 -11.52 2.07 -11.18
C LEU A 33 -12.95 2.38 -11.65
N PRO A 34 -13.63 1.42 -12.32
CA PRO A 34 -14.95 1.66 -12.91
C PRO A 34 -16.07 1.84 -11.88
N LYS A 35 -15.83 1.45 -10.62
CA LYS A 35 -16.70 1.72 -9.48
C LYS A 35 -15.89 2.24 -8.29
N LYS A 36 -16.59 2.95 -7.41
CA LYS A 36 -16.02 3.48 -6.17
C LYS A 36 -15.82 2.34 -5.15
N PRO A 37 -14.61 2.12 -4.63
CA PRO A 37 -14.41 1.15 -3.55
C PRO A 37 -15.18 1.53 -2.28
N SER A 38 -15.55 0.52 -1.51
CA SER A 38 -16.11 0.66 -0.16
C SER A 38 -15.12 1.36 0.78
N ASN A 39 -15.60 1.85 1.92
CA ASN A 39 -14.74 2.53 2.88
C ASN A 39 -13.62 1.62 3.41
N ASP A 40 -13.90 0.34 3.64
CA ASP A 40 -12.89 -0.62 4.10
C ASP A 40 -11.83 -0.87 3.02
N GLU A 41 -12.24 -0.99 1.75
CA GLU A 41 -11.31 -1.14 0.62
C GLU A 41 -10.42 0.11 0.47
N LYS A 42 -10.99 1.31 0.64
CA LYS A 42 -10.19 2.56 0.65
C LYS A 42 -9.21 2.63 1.79
N LEU A 43 -9.61 2.22 2.99
CA LEU A 43 -8.71 2.18 4.15
C LEU A 43 -7.57 1.18 3.92
N LYS A 44 -7.86 0.03 3.30
CA LYS A 44 -6.83 -0.95 2.91
C LYS A 44 -5.88 -0.37 1.86
N LEU A 45 -6.38 0.25 0.78
CA LEU A 45 -5.54 0.95 -0.21
C LEU A 45 -4.66 2.01 0.45
N TYR A 46 -5.24 2.85 1.31
CA TYR A 46 -4.51 3.89 2.03
C TYR A 46 -3.40 3.32 2.91
N SER A 47 -3.72 2.35 3.77
CA SER A 47 -2.74 1.77 4.71
C SER A 47 -1.58 1.11 3.99
N LEU A 48 -1.85 0.31 2.95
CA LEU A 48 -0.82 -0.32 2.13
C LEU A 48 0.03 0.70 1.38
N TYR A 49 -0.59 1.74 0.81
CA TYR A 49 0.14 2.82 0.14
C TYR A 49 1.07 3.56 1.13
N LYS A 50 0.58 3.89 2.32
CA LYS A 50 1.37 4.57 3.34
C LYS A 50 2.52 3.69 3.84
N GLN A 51 2.27 2.42 4.12
CA GLN A 51 3.31 1.48 4.52
C GLN A 51 4.34 1.26 3.39
N GLY A 52 3.90 1.19 2.14
CA GLY A 52 4.78 1.02 0.98
C GLY A 52 5.64 2.25 0.69
N THR A 53 5.15 3.47 0.94
CA THR A 53 5.87 4.71 0.58
C THR A 53 6.61 5.36 1.75
N VAL A 54 6.07 5.26 2.96
CA VAL A 54 6.61 5.89 4.17
C VAL A 54 7.19 4.87 5.14
N GLY A 55 6.68 3.63 5.14
CA GLY A 55 7.01 2.64 6.15
C GLY A 55 6.11 2.76 7.37
N ASP A 56 6.64 2.39 8.53
CA ASP A 56 5.90 2.34 9.79
C ASP A 56 5.28 3.71 10.16
N ASN A 57 4.07 3.66 10.72
CA ASN A 57 3.43 4.86 11.22
C ASN A 57 4.03 5.28 12.57
N ASP A 58 4.71 6.43 12.57
CA ASP A 58 5.24 7.09 13.77
C ASP A 58 4.56 8.45 14.04
N THR A 59 3.45 8.74 13.35
CA THR A 59 2.69 9.97 13.58
C THR A 59 1.82 9.89 14.84
N GLU A 60 1.55 11.04 15.46
CA GLU A 60 0.69 11.10 16.64
C GLU A 60 -0.73 10.60 16.35
N LYS A 61 -1.29 9.87 17.31
CA LYS A 61 -2.65 9.33 17.19
C LYS A 61 -3.67 10.49 17.15
N PRO A 62 -4.52 10.58 16.12
CA PRO A 62 -5.54 11.63 16.04
C PRO A 62 -6.56 11.57 17.17
N SER A 63 -7.16 12.72 17.48
CA SER A 63 -8.28 12.82 18.44
C SER A 63 -9.44 11.91 18.06
N ALA A 64 -10.10 11.32 19.07
CA ALA A 64 -11.23 10.42 18.89
C ALA A 64 -12.43 11.07 18.17
N PHE A 65 -12.57 12.39 18.25
CA PHE A 65 -13.61 13.15 17.54
C PHE A 65 -13.34 13.31 16.03
N SER A 66 -12.18 12.87 15.54
CA SER A 66 -11.77 12.90 14.14
C SER A 66 -11.86 11.50 13.52
N PHE A 67 -13.07 10.95 13.42
CA PHE A 67 -13.28 9.54 13.08
C PHE A 67 -12.55 9.07 11.81
N GLU A 68 -12.64 9.81 10.70
CA GLU A 68 -11.95 9.47 9.45
C GLU A 68 -10.43 9.38 9.62
N ARG A 69 -9.82 10.43 10.21
CA ARG A 69 -8.37 10.46 10.47
C ARG A 69 -7.96 9.35 11.41
N LYS A 70 -8.77 9.06 12.44
CA LYS A 70 -8.53 7.95 13.36
C LYS A 70 -8.55 6.62 12.63
N TYR A 71 -9.52 6.37 11.75
CA TYR A 71 -9.58 5.10 11.00
C TYR A 71 -8.42 4.93 10.03
N MET A 72 -8.01 6.00 9.33
CA MET A 72 -6.83 6.00 8.48
C MET A 72 -5.56 5.70 9.29
N TRP A 73 -5.38 6.38 10.42
CA TRP A 73 -4.25 6.18 11.32
C TRP A 73 -4.25 4.75 11.90
N ASP A 74 -5.39 4.24 12.37
CA ASP A 74 -5.51 2.89 12.91
C ASP A 74 -5.21 1.84 11.82
N ALA A 75 -5.70 2.04 10.58
CA ALA A 75 -5.45 1.14 9.47
C ALA A 75 -3.96 1.08 9.08
N TRP A 76 -3.28 2.23 9.00
CA TRP A 76 -1.84 2.27 8.73
C TRP A 76 -1.02 1.69 9.89
N THR A 77 -1.34 2.05 11.14
CA THR A 77 -0.61 1.57 12.33
C THR A 77 -0.68 0.04 12.49
N LYS A 78 -1.78 -0.59 12.06
CA LYS A 78 -1.90 -2.06 12.07
C LYS A 78 -0.88 -2.77 11.19
N LEU A 79 -0.24 -2.08 10.24
CA LEU A 79 0.77 -2.64 9.36
C LEU A 79 2.21 -2.44 9.86
N LYS A 80 2.40 -1.90 11.08
CA LYS A 80 3.72 -1.67 11.66
C LYS A 80 4.57 -2.94 11.65
N GLY A 81 5.83 -2.83 11.20
CA GLY A 81 6.76 -3.94 11.02
C GLY A 81 6.68 -4.62 9.65
N MET A 82 5.69 -4.30 8.82
CA MET A 82 5.63 -4.77 7.44
C MET A 82 6.66 -4.04 6.58
N LYS A 83 7.42 -4.78 5.76
CA LYS A 83 8.41 -4.19 4.86
C LYS A 83 7.73 -3.38 3.74
N SER A 84 8.40 -2.32 3.27
CA SER A 84 7.91 -1.47 2.17
C SER A 84 7.59 -2.29 0.91
N GLU A 85 8.46 -3.23 0.57
CA GLU A 85 8.32 -4.10 -0.60
C GLU A 85 7.09 -5.01 -0.49
N GLU A 86 6.86 -5.56 0.70
CA GLU A 86 5.68 -6.39 0.98
C GLU A 86 4.40 -5.57 0.87
N ALA A 87 4.38 -4.35 1.41
CA ALA A 87 3.23 -3.46 1.34
C ALA A 87 2.93 -3.04 -0.12
N LYS A 88 3.97 -2.77 -0.93
CA LYS A 88 3.81 -2.49 -2.36
C LYS A 88 3.22 -3.67 -3.12
N GLN A 89 3.72 -4.89 -2.87
CA GLN A 89 3.18 -6.09 -3.51
C GLN A 89 1.70 -6.29 -3.14
N LYS A 90 1.37 -6.20 -1.85
CA LYS A 90 -0.02 -6.30 -1.37
C LYS A 90 -0.94 -5.23 -1.93
N TYR A 91 -0.42 -4.02 -2.17
CA TYR A 91 -1.18 -2.95 -2.82
C TYR A 91 -1.48 -3.31 -4.28
N ILE A 92 -0.48 -3.78 -5.04
CA ILE A 92 -0.64 -4.21 -6.44
C ILE A 92 -1.69 -5.31 -6.53
N ASP A 93 -1.56 -6.34 -5.71
CA ASP A 93 -2.48 -7.48 -5.71
C ASP A 93 -3.91 -7.03 -5.38
N PHE A 94 -4.06 -6.13 -4.41
CA PHE A 94 -5.37 -5.64 -4.02
C PHE A 94 -6.03 -4.75 -5.08
N VAL A 95 -5.27 -3.94 -5.80
CA VAL A 95 -5.82 -3.18 -6.95
C VAL A 95 -6.34 -4.13 -8.03
N LYS A 96 -5.58 -5.18 -8.36
CA LYS A 96 -6.02 -6.22 -9.32
C LYS A 96 -7.29 -6.93 -8.85
N GLU A 97 -7.40 -7.24 -7.57
CA GLU A 97 -8.62 -7.81 -6.98
C GLU A 97 -9.82 -6.89 -7.17
N LEU A 98 -9.66 -5.57 -6.98
CA LEU A 98 -10.72 -4.59 -7.18
C LEU A 98 -11.11 -4.44 -8.65
N GLU A 99 -10.15 -4.43 -9.57
CA GLU A 99 -10.39 -4.42 -11.02
C GLU A 99 -11.25 -5.62 -11.45
N GLU A 100 -10.84 -6.82 -11.05
CA GLU A 100 -11.56 -8.06 -11.37
C GLU A 100 -12.94 -8.12 -10.71
N LYS A 101 -13.04 -7.68 -9.45
CA LYS A 101 -14.32 -7.57 -8.76
C LYS A 101 -15.29 -6.68 -9.55
N PHE A 102 -14.87 -5.47 -9.93
CA PHE A 102 -15.78 -4.55 -10.60
C PHE A 102 -16.09 -4.91 -12.03
N LYS A 103 -15.16 -5.58 -12.74
CA LYS A 103 -15.44 -6.16 -14.05
C LYS A 103 -16.58 -7.17 -13.97
N LYS A 104 -16.52 -8.11 -13.02
CA LYS A 104 -17.58 -9.13 -12.81
C LYS A 104 -18.93 -8.54 -12.42
N GLU A 105 -18.96 -7.41 -11.73
CA GLU A 105 -20.21 -6.73 -11.37
C GLU A 105 -20.77 -5.83 -12.49
N LEU A 106 -20.10 -5.75 -13.64
CA LEU A 106 -20.53 -5.00 -14.83
C LEU A 106 -20.90 -5.91 -16.02
N GLU A 107 -20.55 -7.21 -15.93
CA GLU A 107 -21.02 -8.27 -16.82
C GLU A 107 -22.44 -8.72 -16.44
#